data_AF-A0A952RTF0-F1
#
_entry.id   AF-A0A952RTF0-F1
#
_cell.length_a   1.000
_cell.length_b   1.000
_cell.length_c   1.000
_cell.angle_alpha   90.00
_cell.angle_beta   90.00
_cell.angle_gamma   90.00
#
_symmetry.space_group_name_H-M   'P 1'
#
loop_
_entity.id
_entity.type
_entity.pdbx_description
1 polymer ?
#
loop_
_entity_poly.entity_id
_entity_poly.type
_entity_poly.pdbx_seq_one_letter_code
_entity_poly.pdbx_strand_id
1 'polypeptide(L)'
;MGFEVRIDCQSCRVAVEGSSIETWDDEVLLSTRCHVCGDGAPPATREEMRAALDAWGRAEGLRHAGELVEAYFVLPDVEGVLDAFERGERIETTFDVADYLFSGGGAGGTGGEPAVMREEEEKPPSTVRLPQPMSIRKYGTARDELYAIAAIAAADGEASADDLAMLQRAADKRGIPPLTADEIHVRRPTEIDPPPTLNDRERVLEEMFQMAWSDGQMDESEMRVIRGFSRAWGIDPERLREWTELYSFGDSGRFERWFRRIGLFLFPAR
;
A
#
# COMPACT_ATOMS: atom_id res chain seq x y z
N MET A 1 -9.89 0.73 23.15
CA MET A 1 -8.62 0.71 22.38
C MET A 1 -8.60 1.91 21.45
N GLY A 2 -7.51 2.70 21.45
CA GLY A 2 -7.39 3.90 20.62
C GLY A 2 -7.21 3.59 19.12
N PHE A 3 -8.05 4.11 18.23
CA PHE A 3 -7.76 4.13 16.78
C PHE A 3 -7.91 5.53 16.19
N GLU A 4 -7.18 5.81 15.11
CA GLU A 4 -7.15 7.09 14.42
C GLU A 4 -7.78 6.96 13.03
N VAL A 5 -8.75 7.82 12.72
CA VAL A 5 -9.39 7.89 11.40
C VAL A 5 -9.10 9.24 10.77
N ARG A 6 -8.67 9.26 9.51
CA ARG A 6 -8.49 10.50 8.77
C ARG A 6 -9.80 10.88 8.07
N ILE A 7 -10.26 12.10 8.31
CA ILE A 7 -11.46 12.67 7.70
C ILE A 7 -11.19 14.08 7.19
N ASP A 8 -12.10 14.58 6.37
CA ASP A 8 -12.07 15.96 5.90
C ASP A 8 -12.44 16.94 6.99
N CYS A 9 -11.53 17.85 7.30
CA CYS A 9 -11.86 19.00 8.15
C CYS A 9 -12.87 19.89 7.43
N GLN A 10 -14.07 20.06 8.01
CA GLN A 10 -15.13 20.88 7.43
C GLN A 10 -14.75 22.35 7.23
N SER A 11 -13.86 22.87 8.09
CA SER A 11 -13.35 24.23 8.03
C SER A 11 -12.23 24.40 7.01
N CYS A 12 -11.46 23.34 6.74
CA CYS A 12 -10.39 23.30 5.73
C CYS A 12 -10.84 22.62 4.44
N ARG A 13 -12.15 22.48 4.18
CA ARG A 13 -12.76 21.72 3.07
C ARG A 13 -12.30 22.09 1.65
N VAL A 14 -11.51 23.15 1.53
CA VAL A 14 -10.92 23.62 0.27
C VAL A 14 -9.41 23.35 0.20
N ALA A 15 -8.74 23.08 1.32
CA ALA A 15 -7.29 23.14 1.42
C ALA A 15 -6.58 21.78 1.46
N VAL A 16 -7.01 20.77 2.23
CA VAL A 16 -6.36 19.45 2.27
C VAL A 16 -7.33 18.37 2.75
N GLU A 17 -7.52 17.34 1.93
CA GLU A 17 -8.33 16.16 2.25
C GLU A 17 -7.64 15.26 3.29
N GLY A 18 -8.42 14.56 4.14
CA GLY A 18 -7.85 13.71 5.20
C GLY A 18 -7.03 14.43 6.28
N SER A 19 -7.14 15.76 6.34
CA SER A 19 -6.36 16.61 7.25
C SER A 19 -6.77 16.49 8.72
N SER A 20 -7.89 15.86 9.04
CA SER A 20 -8.33 15.71 10.43
C SER A 20 -8.17 14.30 10.92
N ILE A 21 -7.51 14.13 12.07
CA ILE A 21 -7.49 12.87 12.81
C ILE A 21 -8.63 12.88 13.81
N GLU A 22 -9.49 11.87 13.72
CA GLU A 22 -10.37 11.48 14.80
C GLU A 22 -9.72 10.39 15.64
N THR A 23 -9.58 10.63 16.93
CA THR A 23 -9.12 9.62 17.90
C THR A 23 -10.33 9.02 18.61
N TRP A 24 -10.47 7.71 18.54
CA TRP A 24 -11.59 6.96 19.12
C TRP A 24 -11.11 6.01 20.21
N ASP A 25 -11.87 5.86 21.29
CA ASP A 25 -11.71 4.77 22.27
C ASP A 25 -12.98 3.95 22.31
N ASP A 26 -12.91 2.75 21.72
CA ASP A 26 -14.06 1.90 21.44
C ASP A 26 -15.08 2.62 20.54
N GLU A 27 -16.30 2.89 21.03
CA GLU A 27 -17.34 3.61 20.28
C GLU A 27 -17.41 5.12 20.61
N VAL A 28 -16.46 5.63 21.38
CA VAL A 28 -16.45 7.02 21.85
C VAL A 28 -15.39 7.82 21.10
N LEU A 29 -15.83 8.84 20.36
CA LEU A 29 -14.94 9.84 19.77
C LEU A 29 -14.33 10.69 20.91
N LEU A 30 -13.02 10.59 21.08
CA LEU A 30 -12.28 11.33 22.11
C LEU A 30 -11.89 12.73 21.64
N SER A 31 -11.42 12.85 20.40
CA SER A 31 -11.00 14.12 19.83
C SER A 31 -11.00 14.10 18.31
N THR A 32 -11.29 15.25 17.71
CA THR A 32 -11.12 15.51 16.29
C THR A 32 -10.18 16.69 16.15
N ARG A 33 -9.04 16.52 15.48
CA ARG A 33 -8.07 17.59 15.29
C ARG A 33 -7.60 17.65 13.85
N CYS A 34 -7.75 18.82 13.23
CA CYS A 34 -7.16 19.09 11.92
C CYS A 34 -5.66 19.37 12.08
N HIS A 35 -4.81 18.75 11.27
CA HIS A 35 -3.39 19.05 11.22
C HIS A 35 -3.09 20.43 10.62
N VAL A 36 -3.99 20.94 9.78
CA VAL A 36 -3.81 22.23 9.11
C VAL A 36 -4.29 23.38 10.00
N CYS A 37 -5.52 23.32 10.53
CA CYS A 37 -6.06 24.41 11.37
C CYS A 37 -5.97 24.14 12.88
N GLY A 38 -5.61 22.94 13.32
CA GLY A 38 -5.71 22.55 14.72
C GLY A 38 -7.16 22.68 15.21
N ASP A 39 -7.33 23.40 16.31
CA ASP A 39 -8.62 23.82 16.88
C ASP A 39 -9.02 25.25 16.44
N GLY A 40 -8.21 25.86 15.55
CA GLY A 40 -8.31 27.26 15.16
C GLY A 40 -8.97 27.49 13.80
N ALA A 41 -8.85 28.72 13.30
CA ALA A 41 -9.31 29.08 11.97
C ALA A 41 -8.41 28.44 10.90
N PRO A 42 -8.96 28.08 9.72
CA PRO A 42 -8.14 27.65 8.59
C PRO A 42 -7.15 28.76 8.18
N PRO A 43 -5.97 28.40 7.64
CA PRO A 43 -5.03 29.38 7.11
C PRO A 43 -5.75 30.24 6.06
N ALA A 44 -5.57 31.55 6.14
CA ALA A 44 -6.17 32.54 5.23
C ALA A 44 -5.16 33.05 4.21
N THR A 45 -3.86 32.83 4.44
CA THR A 45 -2.78 33.28 3.55
C THR A 45 -1.85 32.13 3.18
N ARG A 46 -1.12 32.31 2.07
CA ARG A 46 -0.09 31.37 1.61
C ARG A 46 0.98 31.10 2.68
N GLU A 47 1.36 32.14 3.42
CA GLU A 47 2.37 32.04 4.48
C GLU A 47 1.85 31.24 5.68
N GLU A 48 0.60 31.48 6.10
CA GLU A 48 -0.05 30.69 7.14
C GLU A 48 -0.21 29.22 6.73
N MET A 49 -0.56 28.95 5.47
CA MET A 49 -0.66 27.59 4.94
C MET A 49 0.69 26.88 4.96
N ARG A 50 1.77 27.55 4.56
CA ARG A 50 3.13 26.98 4.65
C ARG A 50 3.50 26.67 6.10
N ALA A 51 3.24 27.59 7.01
CA ALA A 51 3.51 27.40 8.43
C ALA A 51 2.72 26.22 9.01
N ALA A 52 1.48 26.02 8.56
CA ALA A 52 0.66 24.87 8.93
C ALA A 52 1.24 23.55 8.42
N LEU A 53 1.67 23.48 7.15
CA LEU A 53 2.32 22.29 6.59
C LEU A 53 3.64 21.96 7.32
N ASP A 54 4.43 22.97 7.66
CA ASP A 54 5.66 22.79 8.44
C ASP A 54 5.36 22.29 9.87
N ALA A 55 4.32 22.81 10.50
CA ALA A 55 3.89 22.36 11.81
C ALA A 55 3.39 20.91 11.78
N TRP A 56 2.63 20.55 10.75
CA TRP A 56 2.19 19.18 10.52
C TRP A 56 3.37 18.24 10.29
N GLY A 57 4.29 18.56 9.39
CA GLY A 57 5.49 17.77 9.16
C GLY A 57 6.26 17.49 10.46
N ARG A 58 6.46 18.52 11.30
CA ARG A 58 7.12 18.35 12.61
C ARG A 58 6.33 17.45 13.56
N ALA A 59 5.00 17.53 13.57
CA ALA A 59 4.17 16.66 14.41
C ALA A 59 4.28 15.19 14.00
N GLU A 60 4.51 14.91 12.70
CA GLU A 60 4.76 13.57 12.15
C GLU A 60 6.24 13.14 12.27
N GLY A 61 7.11 13.96 12.88
CA GLY A 61 8.54 13.67 13.03
C GLY A 61 9.38 13.92 11.77
N LEU A 62 8.83 14.61 10.77
CA LEU A 62 9.52 15.03 9.55
C LEU A 62 10.29 16.33 9.77
N ARG A 63 11.32 16.57 8.93
CA ARG A 63 12.23 17.72 9.10
C ARG A 63 11.62 19.05 8.65
N HIS A 64 10.80 19.02 7.59
CA HIS A 64 10.13 20.20 7.02
C HIS A 64 8.94 19.80 6.13
N ALA A 65 8.12 20.78 5.73
CA ALA A 65 6.94 20.58 4.89
C ALA A 65 7.22 19.83 3.57
N GLY A 66 8.42 19.97 2.99
CA GLY A 66 8.80 19.23 1.78
C GLY A 66 8.66 17.71 1.91
N GLU A 67 9.14 17.12 3.01
CA GLU A 67 9.03 15.67 3.25
C GLU A 67 7.58 15.24 3.48
N LEU A 68 6.77 16.12 4.10
CA LEU A 68 5.34 15.87 4.30
C LEU A 68 4.61 15.81 2.95
N VAL A 69 4.87 16.77 2.07
CA VAL A 69 4.27 16.84 0.74
C VAL A 69 4.67 15.64 -0.10
N GLU A 70 5.95 15.30 -0.12
CA GLU A 70 6.47 14.13 -0.84
C GLU A 70 5.83 12.81 -0.37
N ALA A 71 5.64 12.64 0.95
CA ALA A 71 5.08 11.41 1.51
C ALA A 71 3.56 11.29 1.33
N TYR A 72 2.82 12.39 1.42
CA TYR A 72 1.37 12.35 1.63
C TYR A 72 0.54 13.07 0.56
N PHE A 73 1.13 13.86 -0.33
CA PHE A 73 0.38 14.65 -1.30
C PHE A 73 0.59 14.13 -2.72
N VAL A 74 -0.41 14.34 -3.59
CA VAL A 74 -0.30 14.00 -5.02
C VAL A 74 0.57 15.02 -5.76
N LEU A 75 0.60 16.26 -5.29
CA LEU A 75 1.39 17.35 -5.88
C LEU A 75 2.88 17.17 -5.54
N PRO A 76 3.79 17.52 -6.48
CA PRO A 76 5.19 17.13 -6.39
C PRO A 76 6.01 17.92 -5.34
N ASP A 77 5.55 19.10 -4.95
CA ASP A 77 6.27 19.98 -4.04
C ASP A 77 5.36 20.95 -3.29
N VAL A 78 5.93 21.62 -2.28
CA VAL A 78 5.23 22.58 -1.41
C VAL A 78 4.67 23.76 -2.20
N GLU A 79 5.35 24.23 -3.26
CA GLU A 79 4.84 25.35 -4.04
C GLU A 79 3.59 24.95 -4.81
N GLY A 80 3.55 23.74 -5.37
CA GLY A 80 2.35 23.20 -6.02
C GLY A 80 1.14 23.16 -5.08
N VAL A 81 1.34 22.69 -3.84
CA VAL A 81 0.30 22.68 -2.79
C VAL A 81 -0.17 24.11 -2.47
N LEU A 82 0.76 25.05 -2.28
CA LEU A 82 0.41 26.43 -1.96
C LEU A 82 -0.27 27.15 -3.12
N ASP A 83 0.12 26.87 -4.35
CA ASP A 83 -0.50 27.39 -5.57
C ASP A 83 -1.94 26.88 -5.72
N ALA A 84 -2.19 25.59 -5.47
CA ALA A 84 -3.54 25.03 -5.46
C ALA A 84 -4.40 25.66 -4.36
N PHE A 85 -3.84 25.85 -3.16
CA PHE A 85 -4.50 26.52 -2.05
C PHE A 85 -4.93 27.96 -2.41
N GLU A 86 -4.05 28.76 -3.02
CA GLU A 86 -4.38 30.14 -3.43
C GLU A 86 -5.48 30.19 -4.51
N ARG A 87 -5.56 29.19 -5.38
CA ARG A 87 -6.63 29.06 -6.37
C ARG A 87 -7.94 28.54 -5.78
N GLY A 88 -7.94 28.10 -4.51
CA GLY A 88 -9.09 27.43 -3.89
C GLY A 88 -9.39 26.08 -4.54
N GLU A 89 -8.38 25.42 -5.11
CA GLU A 89 -8.48 24.08 -5.66
C GLU A 89 -8.35 23.04 -4.56
N ARG A 90 -9.06 21.92 -4.73
CA ARG A 90 -8.94 20.77 -3.83
C ARG A 90 -7.52 20.21 -3.93
N ILE A 91 -6.87 20.01 -2.78
CA ILE A 91 -5.56 19.38 -2.70
C ILE A 91 -5.72 17.94 -2.27
N GLU A 92 -5.43 17.03 -3.20
CA GLU A 92 -5.54 15.59 -2.99
C GLU A 92 -4.31 15.05 -2.27
N THR A 93 -4.57 14.12 -1.35
CA THR A 93 -3.55 13.33 -0.67
C THR A 93 -3.44 11.95 -1.29
N THR A 94 -2.32 11.26 -1.05
CA THR A 94 -2.11 9.89 -1.53
C THR A 94 -3.10 8.89 -0.90
N PHE A 95 -3.79 9.27 0.18
CA PHE A 95 -4.85 8.46 0.82
C PHE A 95 -6.16 8.46 0.01
N ASP A 96 -6.50 9.56 -0.63
CA ASP A 96 -7.78 9.71 -1.35
C ASP A 96 -7.80 8.87 -2.64
N VAL A 97 -6.63 8.73 -3.28
CA VAL A 97 -6.44 7.83 -4.41
C VAL A 97 -6.66 6.38 -3.98
N ALA A 98 -6.28 6.01 -2.75
CA ALA A 98 -6.54 4.68 -2.21
C ALA A 98 -8.05 4.48 -2.00
N ASP A 99 -8.74 5.41 -1.34
CA ASP A 99 -10.18 5.30 -1.11
C ASP A 99 -10.98 5.27 -2.41
N TYR A 100 -10.60 6.06 -3.42
CA TYR A 100 -11.24 6.04 -4.74
C TYR A 100 -11.02 4.71 -5.48
N LEU A 101 -9.80 4.17 -5.46
CA LEU A 101 -9.47 2.91 -6.13
C LEU A 101 -10.12 1.68 -5.47
N PHE A 102 -10.40 1.73 -4.16
CA PHE A 102 -10.97 0.60 -3.43
C PHE A 102 -12.48 0.73 -3.17
N SER A 103 -13.08 1.92 -3.31
CA SER A 103 -14.53 2.11 -3.16
C SER A 103 -15.34 1.63 -4.37
N GLY A 104 -14.71 1.46 -5.54
CA GLY A 104 -15.39 1.05 -6.79
C GLY A 104 -15.61 -0.45 -7.00
N GLY A 105 -15.04 -1.33 -6.16
CA GLY A 105 -15.00 -2.79 -6.41
C GLY A 105 -16.20 -3.61 -5.90
N GLY A 106 -17.24 -2.97 -5.38
CA GLY A 106 -18.29 -3.62 -4.58
C GLY A 106 -19.66 -3.77 -5.25
N ALA A 107 -19.78 -3.89 -6.58
CA ALA A 107 -21.07 -4.22 -7.22
C ALA A 107 -20.86 -4.83 -8.62
N GLY A 108 -20.58 -6.13 -8.67
CA GLY A 108 -20.46 -6.89 -9.92
C GLY A 108 -21.04 -8.30 -9.77
N GLY A 109 -22.34 -8.38 -9.46
CA GLY A 109 -23.10 -9.63 -9.43
C GLY A 109 -23.58 -10.03 -10.82
N THR A 110 -23.40 -11.30 -11.15
CA THR A 110 -23.72 -11.96 -12.42
C THR A 110 -25.23 -12.10 -12.67
N GLY A 111 -25.58 -12.37 -13.94
CA GLY A 111 -26.92 -12.27 -14.50
C GLY A 111 -28.00 -13.17 -13.87
N GLY A 112 -29.21 -12.60 -13.82
CA GLY A 112 -30.48 -13.27 -13.55
C GLY A 112 -31.61 -12.54 -14.29
N GLU A 113 -32.58 -13.31 -14.77
CA GLU A 113 -33.71 -12.91 -15.62
C GLU A 113 -34.53 -11.72 -15.09
N PRO A 114 -35.23 -10.97 -15.97
CA PRO A 114 -36.02 -9.81 -15.57
C PRO A 114 -37.23 -10.22 -14.72
N ALA A 115 -37.12 -10.06 -13.41
CA ALA A 115 -38.25 -10.13 -12.50
C ALA A 115 -39.11 -8.86 -12.64
N VAL A 116 -40.40 -9.06 -12.91
CA VAL A 116 -41.45 -8.05 -12.96
C VAL A 116 -41.45 -7.26 -11.65
N MET A 117 -41.19 -5.96 -11.72
CA MET A 117 -41.17 -5.05 -10.58
C MET A 117 -42.56 -4.91 -9.97
N ARG A 118 -42.67 -5.25 -8.69
CA ARG A 118 -43.77 -4.88 -7.82
C ARG A 118 -43.25 -3.76 -6.91
N GLU A 119 -43.90 -2.61 -6.96
CA GLU A 119 -43.61 -1.42 -6.18
C GLU A 119 -43.85 -1.71 -4.69
N GLU A 120 -42.81 -2.14 -3.96
CA GLU A 120 -42.78 -2.15 -2.50
C GLU A 120 -41.60 -1.30 -2.03
N GLU A 121 -41.93 -0.31 -1.21
CA GLU A 121 -41.10 0.75 -0.62
C GLU A 121 -39.60 0.43 -0.46
N GLU A 122 -38.76 1.17 -1.21
CA GLU A 122 -37.31 1.22 -1.05
C GLU A 122 -36.92 1.71 0.35
N LYS A 123 -36.59 0.76 1.24
CA LYS A 123 -35.60 1.02 2.28
C LYS A 123 -34.21 0.74 1.71
N PRO A 124 -33.26 1.68 1.77
CA PRO A 124 -31.90 1.44 1.30
C PRO A 124 -31.31 0.24 2.07
N PRO A 125 -30.58 -0.66 1.39
CA PRO A 125 -29.95 -1.80 2.05
C PRO A 125 -28.99 -1.27 3.13
N SER A 126 -29.27 -1.64 4.38
CA SER A 126 -28.32 -1.43 5.48
C SER A 126 -27.12 -2.31 5.21
N THR A 127 -26.05 -1.69 4.70
CA THR A 127 -24.73 -2.31 4.60
C THR A 127 -24.16 -2.39 6.01
N VAL A 128 -24.55 -3.44 6.74
CA VAL A 128 -23.83 -3.84 7.95
C VAL A 128 -22.43 -4.26 7.50
N ARG A 129 -21.51 -3.29 7.48
CA ARG A 129 -20.07 -3.56 7.39
C ARG A 129 -19.71 -4.32 8.66
N LEU A 130 -19.64 -5.64 8.56
CA LEU A 130 -18.99 -6.45 9.57
C LEU A 130 -17.55 -5.93 9.68
N PRO A 131 -17.10 -5.45 10.85
CA PRO A 131 -15.71 -5.06 11.02
C PRO A 131 -14.85 -6.30 10.75
N GLN A 132 -13.86 -6.16 9.86
CA GLN A 132 -12.90 -7.24 9.66
C GLN A 132 -12.25 -7.54 11.02
N PRO A 133 -12.15 -8.81 11.44
CA PRO A 133 -11.43 -9.15 12.65
C PRO A 133 -9.95 -8.82 12.44
N MET A 134 -9.49 -7.69 13.00
CA MET A 134 -8.10 -7.28 12.92
C MET A 134 -7.23 -8.21 13.79
N SER A 135 -6.33 -8.95 13.16
CA SER A 135 -5.34 -9.78 13.84
C SER A 135 -4.37 -8.92 14.65
N ILE A 136 -4.18 -9.29 15.92
CA ILE A 136 -3.28 -8.68 16.91
C ILE A 136 -1.79 -9.00 16.60
N ARG A 137 -1.38 -9.00 15.34
CA ARG A 137 0.03 -9.24 14.94
C ARG A 137 0.54 -8.06 14.14
N LYS A 138 1.16 -7.10 14.83
CA LYS A 138 1.68 -5.87 14.20
C LYS A 138 2.87 -6.09 13.25
N TYR A 139 3.41 -7.32 13.17
CA TYR A 139 4.50 -7.68 12.27
C TYR A 139 4.36 -9.12 11.80
N GLY A 140 4.63 -9.33 10.52
CA GLY A 140 4.62 -10.61 9.85
C GLY A 140 5.70 -11.55 10.36
N THR A 141 5.36 -12.82 10.34
CA THR A 141 6.28 -13.94 10.57
C THR A 141 6.99 -14.32 9.27
N ALA A 142 7.99 -15.20 9.37
CA ALA A 142 8.62 -15.77 8.19
C ALA A 142 7.63 -16.50 7.26
N ARG A 143 6.50 -16.98 7.79
CA ARG A 143 5.42 -17.57 6.99
C ARG A 143 4.68 -16.53 6.15
N ASP A 144 4.45 -15.35 6.71
CA ASP A 144 3.81 -14.22 6.03
C ASP A 144 4.67 -13.70 4.89
N GLU A 145 6.00 -13.63 5.09
CA GLU A 145 6.94 -13.35 4.00
C GLU A 145 6.82 -14.36 2.85
N LEU A 146 6.70 -15.65 3.16
CA LEU A 146 6.57 -16.69 2.16
C LEU A 146 5.21 -16.63 1.43
N TYR A 147 4.14 -16.26 2.12
CA TYR A 147 2.84 -16.01 1.49
C TYR A 147 2.88 -14.84 0.51
N ALA A 148 3.64 -13.78 0.81
CA ALA A 148 3.79 -12.66 -0.11
C ALA A 148 4.52 -13.07 -1.40
N ILE A 149 5.56 -13.89 -1.27
CA ILE A 149 6.28 -14.46 -2.43
C ILE A 149 5.36 -15.39 -3.23
N ALA A 150 4.59 -16.25 -2.55
CA ALA A 150 3.63 -17.14 -3.20
C ALA A 150 2.50 -16.43 -3.95
N ALA A 151 2.16 -15.20 -3.56
CA ALA A 151 1.20 -14.39 -4.30
C ALA A 151 1.70 -14.03 -5.72
N ILE A 152 3.02 -14.01 -5.96
CA ILE A 152 3.61 -13.85 -7.29
C ILE A 152 3.44 -15.12 -8.10
N ALA A 153 3.87 -16.26 -7.56
CA ALA A 153 3.71 -17.57 -8.21
C ALA A 153 2.26 -17.89 -8.61
N ALA A 154 1.29 -17.33 -7.89
CA ALA A 154 -0.13 -17.54 -8.16
C ALA A 154 -0.77 -16.44 -9.05
N ALA A 155 -0.03 -15.39 -9.42
CA ALA A 155 -0.60 -14.21 -10.09
C ALA A 155 -1.28 -14.56 -11.42
N ASP A 156 -0.71 -15.49 -12.16
CA ASP A 156 -1.23 -15.98 -13.46
C ASP A 156 -2.20 -17.15 -13.32
N GLY A 157 -2.55 -17.53 -12.09
CA GLY A 157 -3.56 -18.54 -11.76
C GLY A 157 -3.00 -19.94 -11.50
N GLU A 158 -1.80 -20.26 -11.96
CA GLU A 158 -1.12 -21.54 -11.69
C GLU A 158 0.37 -21.33 -11.43
N ALA A 159 0.90 -21.95 -10.36
CA ALA A 159 2.33 -21.93 -10.06
C ALA A 159 3.08 -23.00 -10.85
N SER A 160 4.12 -22.60 -11.58
CA SER A 160 4.95 -23.52 -12.36
C SER A 160 5.87 -24.38 -11.48
N ALA A 161 6.51 -25.39 -12.06
CA ALA A 161 7.48 -26.22 -11.34
C ALA A 161 8.69 -25.40 -10.83
N ASP A 162 9.09 -24.36 -11.58
CA ASP A 162 10.21 -23.49 -11.21
C ASP A 162 9.81 -22.55 -10.06
N ASP A 163 8.57 -22.05 -10.06
CA ASP A 163 8.01 -21.26 -8.95
C ASP A 163 7.96 -22.08 -7.67
N LEU A 164 7.45 -23.32 -7.76
CA LEU A 164 7.40 -24.23 -6.62
C LEU A 164 8.79 -24.54 -6.07
N ALA A 165 9.79 -24.72 -6.95
CA ALA A 165 11.18 -24.91 -6.52
C ALA A 165 11.75 -23.67 -5.84
N MET A 166 11.37 -22.46 -6.29
CA MET A 166 11.78 -21.21 -5.66
C MET A 166 11.10 -20.99 -4.31
N LEU A 167 9.80 -21.28 -4.20
CA LEU A 167 9.07 -21.25 -2.92
C LEU A 167 9.65 -22.23 -1.91
N GLN A 168 10.03 -23.44 -2.35
CA GLN A 168 10.73 -24.41 -1.49
C GLN A 168 12.05 -23.84 -0.96
N ARG A 169 12.89 -23.26 -1.83
CA ARG A 169 14.15 -22.62 -1.41
C ARG A 169 13.90 -21.46 -0.44
N ALA A 170 12.87 -20.66 -0.68
CA ALA A 170 12.48 -19.55 0.19
C ALA A 170 12.00 -20.03 1.57
N ALA A 171 11.29 -21.17 1.63
CA ALA A 171 10.88 -21.82 2.87
C ALA A 171 12.08 -22.38 3.64
N ASP A 172 12.99 -23.08 2.96
CA ASP A 172 14.21 -23.64 3.55
C ASP A 172 15.09 -22.55 4.15
N LYS A 173 15.28 -21.42 3.42
CA LYS A 173 16.03 -20.25 3.89
C LYS A 173 15.46 -19.67 5.19
N ARG A 174 14.15 -19.74 5.36
CA ARG A 174 13.41 -19.24 6.52
C ARG A 174 13.28 -20.28 7.65
N GLY A 175 13.71 -21.52 7.42
CA GLY A 175 13.58 -22.61 8.38
C GLY A 175 12.13 -22.98 8.69
N ILE A 176 11.23 -22.79 7.73
CA ILE A 176 9.80 -23.12 7.87
C ILE A 176 9.41 -24.27 6.93
N PRO A 177 8.35 -25.02 7.23
CA PRO A 177 7.81 -26.00 6.29
C PRO A 177 7.45 -25.36 4.95
N PRO A 178 7.45 -26.10 3.83
CA PRO A 178 6.97 -25.59 2.56
C PRO A 178 5.47 -25.24 2.61
N LEU A 179 5.01 -24.46 1.63
CA LEU A 179 3.58 -24.23 1.41
C LEU A 179 2.94 -25.47 0.80
N THR A 180 1.72 -25.80 1.21
CA THR A 180 0.88 -26.76 0.50
C THR A 180 0.23 -26.10 -0.72
N ALA A 181 -0.28 -26.91 -1.66
CA ALA A 181 -0.87 -26.37 -2.89
C ALA A 181 -2.08 -25.45 -2.64
N ASP A 182 -2.88 -25.73 -1.61
CA ASP A 182 -4.03 -24.90 -1.20
C ASP A 182 -3.62 -23.56 -0.57
N GLU A 183 -2.39 -23.46 -0.07
CA GLU A 183 -1.85 -22.23 0.49
C GLU A 183 -1.28 -21.28 -0.57
N ILE A 184 -1.05 -21.76 -1.80
CA ILE A 184 -0.50 -20.99 -2.92
C ILE A 184 -1.65 -20.38 -3.71
N HIS A 185 -1.96 -19.13 -3.41
CA HIS A 185 -2.96 -18.33 -4.11
C HIS A 185 -2.63 -16.84 -3.98
N VAL A 186 -3.20 -16.03 -4.87
CA VAL A 186 -3.04 -14.57 -4.80
C VAL A 186 -3.68 -14.06 -3.51
N ARG A 187 -2.88 -13.39 -2.68
CA ARG A 187 -3.32 -12.73 -1.45
C ARG A 187 -3.19 -11.23 -1.60
N ARG A 188 -4.09 -10.48 -0.98
CA ARG A 188 -4.00 -9.03 -0.89
C ARG A 188 -2.93 -8.64 0.13
N PRO A 189 -2.26 -7.51 -0.06
CA PRO A 189 -1.27 -7.03 0.91
C PRO A 189 -1.83 -6.84 2.33
N THR A 190 -3.12 -6.55 2.47
CA THR A 190 -3.80 -6.40 3.77
C THR A 190 -4.05 -7.72 4.50
N GLU A 191 -3.94 -8.86 3.79
CA GLU A 191 -4.09 -10.20 4.36
C GLU A 191 -2.77 -10.77 4.89
N ILE A 192 -1.66 -10.04 4.69
CA ILE A 192 -0.32 -10.46 5.05
C ILE A 192 0.31 -9.39 5.93
N ASP A 193 0.58 -9.73 7.18
CA ASP A 193 1.25 -8.83 8.10
C ASP A 193 2.66 -8.47 7.55
N PRO A 194 3.04 -7.18 7.50
CA PRO A 194 4.29 -6.76 6.89
C PRO A 194 5.51 -7.20 7.73
N PRO A 195 6.66 -7.49 7.10
CA PRO A 195 7.92 -7.70 7.83
C PRO A 195 8.26 -6.53 8.77
N PRO A 196 8.99 -6.80 9.88
CA PRO A 196 9.12 -5.85 10.99
C PRO A 196 9.92 -4.59 10.64
N THR A 197 10.94 -4.71 9.80
CA THR A 197 11.77 -3.57 9.41
C THR A 197 11.60 -3.24 7.93
N LEU A 198 11.87 -1.99 7.54
CA LEU A 198 11.85 -1.59 6.12
C LEU A 198 12.82 -2.43 5.28
N ASN A 199 14.00 -2.72 5.81
CA ASN A 199 14.99 -3.56 5.13
C ASN A 199 14.49 -5.00 4.92
N ASP A 200 13.72 -5.56 5.86
CA ASP A 200 13.09 -6.87 5.68
C ASP A 200 12.00 -6.82 4.61
N ARG A 201 11.19 -5.75 4.57
CA ARG A 201 10.15 -5.55 3.54
C ARG A 201 10.76 -5.45 2.15
N GLU A 202 11.81 -4.65 2.02
CA GLU A 202 12.58 -4.50 0.78
C GLU A 202 13.20 -5.81 0.33
N ARG A 203 13.78 -6.59 1.26
CA ARG A 203 14.31 -7.93 0.96
C ARG A 203 13.22 -8.87 0.41
N VAL A 204 12.03 -8.87 1.02
CA VAL A 204 10.93 -9.73 0.55
C VAL A 204 10.43 -9.25 -0.81
N LEU A 205 10.30 -7.94 -1.03
CA LEU A 205 9.91 -7.41 -2.33
C LEU A 205 10.96 -7.73 -3.41
N GLU A 206 12.24 -7.68 -3.09
CA GLU A 206 13.31 -8.12 -4.00
C GLU A 206 13.19 -9.61 -4.35
N GLU A 207 12.87 -10.47 -3.37
CA GLU A 207 12.59 -11.90 -3.64
C GLU A 207 11.33 -12.08 -4.52
N MET A 208 10.32 -11.21 -4.38
CA MET A 208 9.15 -11.20 -5.27
C MET A 208 9.53 -10.83 -6.72
N PHE A 209 10.41 -9.84 -6.92
CA PHE A 209 10.96 -9.52 -8.24
C PHE A 209 11.76 -10.67 -8.84
N GLN A 210 12.58 -11.35 -8.02
CA GLN A 210 13.35 -12.51 -8.48
C GLN A 210 12.45 -13.66 -8.93
N MET A 211 11.28 -13.82 -8.30
CA MET A 211 10.29 -14.82 -8.70
C MET A 211 9.63 -14.46 -10.01
N ALA A 212 9.12 -13.23 -10.11
CA ALA A 212 8.47 -12.71 -11.31
C ALA A 212 9.38 -12.68 -12.55
N TRP A 213 10.71 -12.67 -12.34
CA TRP A 213 11.68 -12.68 -13.45
C TRP A 213 12.29 -14.07 -13.71
N SER A 214 11.79 -15.12 -13.06
CA SER A 214 12.41 -16.44 -13.10
C SER A 214 12.38 -17.07 -14.50
N ASP A 215 11.37 -16.75 -15.30
CA ASP A 215 11.20 -17.16 -16.69
C ASP A 215 11.83 -16.17 -17.71
N GLY A 216 12.40 -15.07 -17.21
CA GLY A 216 13.01 -14.00 -17.99
C GLY A 216 12.02 -12.94 -18.50
N GLN A 217 10.74 -12.98 -18.12
CA GLN A 217 9.73 -12.00 -18.46
C GLN A 217 8.77 -11.78 -17.29
N MET A 218 8.83 -10.62 -16.64
CA MET A 218 7.80 -10.25 -15.68
C MET A 218 6.57 -9.71 -16.38
N ASP A 219 5.44 -10.30 -16.06
CA ASP A 219 4.15 -9.94 -16.63
C ASP A 219 3.51 -8.75 -15.88
N GLU A 220 2.42 -8.20 -16.41
CA GLU A 220 1.73 -7.08 -15.76
C GLU A 220 0.93 -7.53 -14.52
N SER A 221 0.58 -8.81 -14.40
CA SER A 221 -0.19 -9.36 -13.28
C SER A 221 0.68 -9.46 -12.02
N GLU A 222 1.87 -10.03 -12.12
CA GLU A 222 2.91 -10.09 -11.10
C GLU A 222 3.34 -8.69 -10.70
N MET A 223 3.62 -7.81 -11.67
CA MET A 223 3.98 -6.43 -11.40
C MET A 223 2.87 -5.69 -10.63
N ARG A 224 1.59 -5.96 -10.94
CA ARG A 224 0.47 -5.41 -10.17
C ARG A 224 0.47 -5.89 -8.73
N VAL A 225 0.79 -7.16 -8.48
CA VAL A 225 0.94 -7.72 -7.12
C VAL A 225 2.10 -7.04 -6.40
N ILE A 226 3.28 -6.96 -7.00
CA ILE A 226 4.47 -6.30 -6.44
C ILE A 226 4.18 -4.84 -6.06
N ARG A 227 3.56 -4.06 -6.97
CA ARG A 227 3.16 -2.66 -6.69
C ARG A 227 2.20 -2.57 -5.50
N GLY A 228 1.26 -3.51 -5.39
CA GLY A 228 0.32 -3.59 -4.28
C GLY A 228 1.03 -3.79 -2.94
N PHE A 229 1.94 -4.77 -2.88
CA PHE A 229 2.73 -5.05 -1.68
C PHE A 229 3.67 -3.90 -1.32
N SER A 230 4.38 -3.35 -2.31
CA SER A 230 5.26 -2.19 -2.14
C SER A 230 4.56 -1.03 -1.45
N ARG A 231 3.38 -0.65 -1.97
CA ARG A 231 2.56 0.43 -1.41
C ARG A 231 2.08 0.12 0.00
N ALA A 232 1.53 -1.07 0.23
CA ALA A 232 0.99 -1.44 1.53
C ALA A 232 2.06 -1.55 2.63
N TRP A 233 3.29 -1.87 2.24
CA TRP A 233 4.41 -2.02 3.16
C TRP A 233 5.22 -0.72 3.35
N GLY A 234 4.82 0.36 2.67
CA GLY A 234 5.48 1.67 2.76
C GLY A 234 6.87 1.69 2.14
N ILE A 235 7.07 0.93 1.06
CA ILE A 235 8.30 0.97 0.26
C ILE A 235 8.16 2.12 -0.74
N ASP A 236 9.22 2.92 -0.86
CA ASP A 236 9.29 4.07 -1.75
C ASP A 236 9.02 3.67 -3.23
N PRO A 237 8.05 4.31 -3.91
CA PRO A 237 7.80 4.10 -5.32
C PRO A 237 9.01 4.37 -6.23
N GLU A 238 9.92 5.27 -5.86
CA GLU A 238 11.14 5.52 -6.63
C GLU A 238 12.06 4.31 -6.60
N ARG A 239 12.20 3.68 -5.43
CA ARG A 239 12.98 2.45 -5.29
C ARG A 239 12.39 1.30 -6.11
N LEU A 240 11.05 1.22 -6.16
CA LEU A 240 10.37 0.27 -7.03
C LEU A 240 10.63 0.54 -8.52
N ARG A 241 10.68 1.82 -8.91
CA ARG A 241 11.03 2.25 -10.27
C ARG A 241 12.48 1.88 -10.61
N GLU A 242 13.42 2.13 -9.70
CA GLU A 242 14.83 1.73 -9.86
C GLU A 242 14.98 0.23 -10.07
N TRP A 243 14.29 -0.60 -9.28
CA TRP A 243 14.27 -2.05 -9.52
C TRP A 243 13.61 -2.39 -10.84
N THR A 244 12.47 -1.80 -11.18
CA THR A 244 11.84 -2.05 -12.47
C THR A 244 12.78 -1.70 -13.63
N GLU A 245 13.49 -0.58 -13.58
CA GLU A 245 14.47 -0.17 -14.59
C GLU A 245 15.70 -1.10 -14.62
N LEU A 246 16.26 -1.46 -13.45
CA LEU A 246 17.38 -2.40 -13.34
C LEU A 246 17.07 -3.75 -13.99
N TYR A 247 15.84 -4.23 -13.84
CA TYR A 247 15.38 -5.50 -14.40
C TYR A 247 14.90 -5.35 -15.86
N SER A 248 14.37 -4.19 -16.26
CA SER A 248 13.93 -3.90 -17.63
C SER A 248 15.08 -3.64 -18.63
N PHE A 249 16.21 -3.10 -18.18
CA PHE A 249 17.38 -2.80 -19.03
C PHE A 249 18.40 -3.95 -19.14
N GLY A 250 18.05 -5.13 -18.65
CA GLY A 250 18.94 -6.28 -18.55
C GLY A 250 19.05 -7.14 -19.81
N ASP A 251 19.92 -6.74 -20.73
CA ASP A 251 20.72 -7.66 -21.54
C ASP A 251 21.10 -8.90 -20.71
N SER A 252 20.62 -10.08 -21.10
CA SER A 252 20.66 -11.33 -20.31
C SER A 252 22.04 -11.66 -19.71
N GLY A 253 23.12 -11.21 -20.37
CA GLY A 253 24.50 -11.39 -19.93
C GLY A 253 25.00 -10.46 -18.81
N ARG A 254 24.37 -9.31 -18.54
CA ARG A 254 24.72 -8.45 -17.36
C ARG A 254 23.97 -8.90 -16.11
N PHE A 255 22.73 -9.34 -16.32
CA PHE A 255 21.84 -9.87 -15.31
C PHE A 255 22.33 -11.21 -14.73
N GLU A 256 22.72 -12.18 -15.57
CA GLU A 256 23.36 -13.43 -15.11
C GLU A 256 24.62 -13.18 -14.27
N ARG A 257 25.41 -12.14 -14.60
CA ARG A 257 26.63 -11.79 -13.87
C ARG A 257 26.33 -11.14 -12.52
N TRP A 258 25.26 -10.36 -12.42
CA TRP A 258 24.76 -9.83 -11.15
C TRP A 258 24.17 -10.95 -10.28
N PHE A 259 23.37 -11.84 -10.86
CA PHE A 259 22.85 -13.07 -10.21
C PHE A 259 23.96 -13.98 -9.71
N ARG A 260 25.02 -14.22 -10.48
CA ARG A 260 26.18 -15.00 -10.00
C ARG A 260 26.91 -14.29 -8.87
N ARG A 261 27.02 -12.95 -8.92
CA ARG A 261 27.75 -12.15 -7.93
C ARG A 261 27.03 -12.05 -6.59
N ILE A 262 25.70 -12.02 -6.59
CA ILE A 262 24.86 -12.02 -5.38
C ILE A 262 24.55 -13.45 -4.93
N GLY A 263 24.32 -14.37 -5.85
CA GLY A 263 24.16 -15.80 -5.57
C GLY A 263 25.38 -16.40 -4.84
N LEU A 264 26.61 -15.95 -5.14
CA LEU A 264 27.81 -16.33 -4.40
C LEU A 264 27.90 -15.75 -2.98
N PHE A 265 27.18 -14.66 -2.69
CA PHE A 265 27.12 -14.04 -1.35
C PHE A 265 25.95 -14.56 -0.50
N LEU A 266 24.90 -15.08 -1.13
CA LEU A 266 23.68 -15.57 -0.46
C LEU A 266 23.52 -17.11 -0.48
N PHE A 267 24.24 -17.82 -1.35
CA PHE A 267 24.24 -19.29 -1.45
C PHE A 267 25.66 -19.85 -1.63
N PRO A 268 26.40 -20.13 -0.54
CA PRO A 268 27.63 -20.91 -0.66
C PRO A 268 27.24 -22.35 -1.05
N ALA A 269 27.71 -22.79 -2.21
CA ALA A 269 27.61 -24.19 -2.62
C ALA A 269 28.23 -25.09 -1.54
N ARG A 270 27.46 -26.09 -1.09
CA ARG A 270 27.98 -27.23 -0.33
C ARG A 270 28.44 -28.32 -1.27
#